data_AF-W9HZS4-F1
#
_entry.id   AF-W9HZS4-F1
#
_cell.length_a   1.000
_cell.length_b   1.000
_cell.length_c   1.000
_cell.angle_alpha   90.00
_cell.angle_beta   90.00
_cell.angle_gamma   90.00
#
_symmetry.space_group_name_H-M   'P 1'
#
loop_
_entity.id
_entity.type
_entity.pdbx_description
1 polymer ?
#
loop_
_entity_poly.entity_id
_entity_poly.type
_entity_poly.pdbx_seq_one_letter_code
_entity_poly.pdbx_strand_id
1 'polypeptide(L)'
;MRILLVALLSLLANSANAYKTSLIGYGQSWYDPPCAYAYRAVIGNAPLNYPSMAHGSMGTSKHSHGGSALAPCIATNNDFLRTLAYYLSTRCADVSPSELESYWAGQATGDKSVSAKWTYVAVLANVTAPPKRTYIAGDTLNYTALIADADYTYQHDFNVFFDWETILISIGVATPVFFSALGYLPFMNRAIDKIRPYLIYPSTFRGYNIRPLPYLHGNAPTIGQGLWIAMFFILNIILGAASYKNFAYPHPRSFTKSAELLAYVGYRTGHISFALLPLTVLFSSRNNILLWITDWPFSTFLVLHSWVARLCALHAIAHSITVLAAYIRLGTYYTDVHKPYWIWGIIGTLCLVLPGRLEENRGCLWSSWSLR
;
A
#
# COMPACT_ATOMS: atom_id res chain seq x y z
N MET A 1 -23.57 19.57 15.76
CA MET A 1 -22.91 18.25 15.78
C MET A 1 -23.76 17.14 15.14
N ARG A 2 -25.01 16.89 15.56
CA ARG A 2 -25.90 15.89 14.93
C ARG A 2 -26.14 16.10 13.43
N ILE A 3 -26.28 17.36 12.99
CA ILE A 3 -26.46 17.73 11.57
C ILE A 3 -25.17 17.44 10.76
N LEU A 4 -24.00 17.66 11.35
CA LEU A 4 -22.69 17.37 10.74
C LEU A 4 -22.46 15.86 10.57
N LEU A 5 -22.91 15.04 11.52
CA LEU A 5 -22.75 13.58 11.45
C LEU A 5 -23.64 12.96 10.37
N VAL A 6 -24.89 13.44 10.25
CA VAL A 6 -25.81 13.03 9.18
C VAL A 6 -25.29 13.50 7.83
N ALA A 7 -24.82 14.75 7.73
CA ALA A 7 -24.19 15.27 6.51
C ALA A 7 -22.95 14.46 6.10
N LEU A 8 -22.10 14.06 7.05
CA LEU A 8 -20.92 13.24 6.81
C LEU A 8 -21.27 11.81 6.39
N LEU A 9 -22.26 11.18 7.03
CA LEU A 9 -22.78 9.87 6.65
C LEU A 9 -23.44 9.89 5.26
N SER A 10 -24.16 10.96 4.92
CA SER A 10 -24.70 11.16 3.56
C SER A 10 -23.61 11.48 2.54
N LEU A 11 -22.52 12.17 2.91
CA LEU A 11 -21.36 12.35 2.04
C LEU A 11 -20.64 11.02 1.78
N LEU A 12 -20.46 10.19 2.81
CA LEU A 12 -19.85 8.86 2.70
C LEU A 12 -20.72 7.90 1.86
N ALA A 13 -22.05 7.98 2.00
CA ALA A 13 -22.98 7.22 1.17
C ALA A 13 -23.01 7.72 -0.29
N ASN A 14 -22.89 9.04 -0.53
CA ASN A 14 -22.84 9.60 -1.88
C ASN A 14 -21.49 9.34 -2.58
N SER A 15 -20.38 9.23 -1.84
CA SER A 15 -19.09 8.82 -2.41
C SER A 15 -19.07 7.37 -2.90
N ALA A 16 -20.01 6.53 -2.45
CA ALA A 16 -20.14 5.15 -2.93
C ALA A 16 -20.79 5.06 -4.34
N ASN A 17 -21.43 6.14 -4.82
CA ASN A 17 -22.20 6.14 -6.08
C ASN A 17 -21.64 7.09 -7.16
N ALA A 18 -20.52 7.77 -6.92
CA ALA A 18 -19.94 8.74 -7.86
C ALA A 18 -18.69 8.19 -8.56
N TYR A 19 -18.89 7.46 -9.66
CA TYR A 19 -17.86 6.75 -10.46
C TYR A 19 -16.68 7.60 -10.96
N LYS A 20 -16.71 8.94 -10.83
CA LYS A 20 -15.64 9.85 -11.31
C LYS A 20 -14.98 10.72 -10.22
N THR A 21 -15.40 10.60 -8.96
CA THR A 21 -14.80 11.33 -7.82
C THR A 21 -14.63 10.42 -6.60
N SER A 22 -14.39 9.14 -6.84
CA SER A 22 -14.19 8.15 -5.81
C SER A 22 -12.83 8.29 -5.13
N LEU A 23 -12.77 8.00 -3.84
CA LEU A 23 -11.50 7.83 -3.14
C LEU A 23 -10.78 6.60 -3.73
N ILE A 24 -9.45 6.66 -3.88
CA ILE A 24 -8.64 5.50 -4.30
C ILE A 24 -9.00 4.31 -3.38
N GLY A 25 -9.46 3.20 -3.97
CA GLY A 25 -10.00 2.03 -3.26
C GLY A 25 -11.51 1.87 -3.23
N TYR A 26 -12.28 2.90 -3.58
CA TYR A 26 -13.75 2.91 -3.57
C TYR A 26 -14.34 3.17 -4.96
N GLY A 27 -14.03 2.30 -5.91
CA GLY A 27 -14.47 2.42 -7.31
C GLY A 27 -13.44 3.06 -8.25
N GLN A 28 -12.31 3.54 -7.72
CA GLN A 28 -11.13 3.95 -8.49
C GLN A 28 -9.91 3.15 -8.00
N SER A 29 -9.23 2.44 -8.90
CA SER A 29 -8.04 1.65 -8.58
C SER A 29 -6.79 2.55 -8.48
N TRP A 30 -5.77 2.08 -7.77
CA TRP A 30 -4.44 2.72 -7.77
C TRP A 30 -3.84 2.78 -9.18
N TYR A 31 -4.17 1.77 -9.98
CA TYR A 31 -3.72 1.60 -11.35
C TYR A 31 -4.95 1.55 -12.24
N ASP A 32 -5.38 2.69 -12.76
CA ASP A 32 -6.60 2.82 -13.57
C ASP A 32 -6.27 3.33 -15.00
N PRO A 33 -6.50 2.52 -16.06
CA PRO A 33 -6.99 1.15 -16.04
C PRO A 33 -5.87 0.14 -15.70
N PRO A 34 -6.16 -0.96 -14.97
CA PRO A 34 -5.13 -1.93 -14.54
C PRO A 34 -4.35 -2.54 -15.71
N CYS A 35 -5.04 -2.79 -16.83
CA CYS A 35 -4.46 -3.36 -18.05
C CYS A 35 -3.32 -2.48 -18.61
N ALA A 36 -3.48 -1.16 -18.61
CA ALA A 36 -2.50 -0.23 -19.17
C ALA A 36 -1.25 -0.13 -18.30
N TYR A 37 -1.47 0.01 -16.99
CA TYR A 37 -0.39 0.07 -16.01
C TYR A 37 0.41 -1.23 -15.91
N ALA A 38 -0.24 -2.38 -16.07
CA ALA A 38 0.44 -3.66 -16.01
C ALA A 38 1.47 -3.79 -17.13
N TYR A 39 1.08 -3.51 -18.38
CA TYR A 39 2.00 -3.55 -19.51
C TYR A 39 3.12 -2.52 -19.39
N ARG A 40 2.78 -1.29 -19.02
CA ARG A 40 3.78 -0.22 -18.83
C ARG A 40 4.82 -0.58 -17.76
N ALA A 41 4.45 -1.32 -16.73
CA ALA A 41 5.35 -1.80 -15.70
C ALA A 41 6.28 -2.92 -16.19
N VAL A 42 5.80 -3.83 -17.06
CA VAL A 42 6.62 -4.92 -17.63
C VAL A 42 7.76 -4.37 -18.50
N ILE A 43 7.47 -3.45 -19.41
CA ILE A 43 8.48 -2.86 -20.31
C ILE A 43 9.17 -1.63 -19.71
N GLY A 44 8.73 -1.16 -18.54
CA GLY A 44 9.13 0.16 -18.03
C GLY A 44 10.60 0.32 -17.67
N ASN A 45 11.29 -0.79 -17.44
CA ASN A 45 12.73 -0.84 -17.17
C ASN A 45 13.53 -1.43 -18.35
N ALA A 46 12.91 -1.57 -19.53
CA ALA A 46 13.62 -2.05 -20.71
C ALA A 46 14.77 -1.10 -21.06
N PRO A 47 16.00 -1.59 -21.23
CA PRO A 47 17.09 -0.78 -21.75
C PRO A 47 16.70 -0.16 -23.11
N LEU A 48 16.98 1.13 -23.28
CA LEU A 48 16.70 1.85 -24.51
C LEU A 48 17.99 2.41 -25.09
N ASN A 49 18.13 2.36 -26.41
CA ASN A 49 19.24 2.99 -27.12
C ASN A 49 19.05 4.51 -27.15
N TYR A 50 19.55 5.20 -26.12
CA TYR A 50 19.51 6.65 -26.03
C TYR A 50 20.91 7.21 -25.71
N PRO A 51 21.35 8.29 -26.38
CA PRO A 51 22.66 8.88 -26.11
C PRO A 51 22.70 9.44 -24.68
N SER A 52 23.50 8.79 -23.83
CA SER A 52 23.93 9.17 -22.47
C SER A 52 22.91 9.93 -21.62
N MET A 53 22.28 9.22 -20.68
CA MET A 53 22.17 9.78 -19.33
C MET A 53 23.20 9.07 -18.47
N ALA A 54 24.05 9.88 -17.82
CA ALA A 54 25.07 9.43 -16.90
C ALA A 54 24.49 8.41 -15.91
N HIS A 55 25.29 7.38 -15.59
CA HIS A 55 25.03 6.28 -14.67
C HIS A 55 24.29 6.70 -13.38
N GLY A 56 22.98 6.83 -13.45
CA GLY A 56 22.08 6.83 -12.31
C GLY A 56 21.71 5.39 -12.04
N SER A 57 22.10 4.90 -10.86
CA SER A 57 21.91 3.53 -10.39
C SER A 57 20.60 2.90 -10.91
N MET A 58 20.74 1.77 -11.60
CA MET A 58 19.67 0.92 -12.14
C MET A 58 18.89 0.29 -10.97
N GLY A 59 18.15 1.12 -10.24
CA GLY A 59 17.31 0.73 -9.13
C GLY A 59 16.01 0.16 -9.68
N THR A 60 15.66 -1.04 -9.24
CA THR A 60 14.36 -1.65 -9.49
C THR A 60 13.26 -0.77 -8.87
N SER A 61 12.78 0.21 -9.63
CA SER A 61 11.65 1.05 -9.21
C SER A 61 10.38 0.24 -9.39
N LYS A 62 10.07 -0.59 -8.39
CA LYS A 62 8.74 -1.16 -8.24
C LYS A 62 7.82 -0.28 -7.37
N HIS A 63 8.36 0.75 -6.70
CA HIS A 63 7.60 1.56 -5.73
C HIS A 63 8.05 3.03 -5.60
N SER A 64 8.73 3.63 -6.59
CA SER A 64 9.06 5.07 -6.49
C SER A 64 7.95 5.93 -7.08
N HIS A 65 7.38 6.82 -6.26
CA HIS A 65 6.52 7.93 -6.69
C HIS A 65 7.32 9.11 -7.29
N GLY A 66 8.62 8.95 -7.53
CA GLY A 66 9.48 9.91 -8.23
C GLY A 66 9.56 9.62 -9.73
N GLY A 67 9.65 10.68 -10.53
CA GLY A 67 9.77 10.61 -11.99
C GLY A 67 10.89 9.67 -12.45
N SER A 68 10.62 8.86 -13.48
CA SER A 68 11.63 7.96 -14.03
C SER A 68 12.71 8.76 -14.76
N ALA A 69 13.98 8.58 -14.41
CA ALA A 69 15.11 9.17 -15.15
C ALA A 69 15.10 8.78 -16.65
N LEU A 70 14.39 7.71 -17.00
CA LEU A 70 14.20 7.23 -18.37
C LEU A 70 13.06 7.95 -19.11
N ALA A 71 12.25 8.79 -18.46
CA ALA A 71 11.05 9.39 -19.05
C ALA A 71 11.33 10.21 -20.33
N PRO A 72 12.39 11.05 -20.42
CA PRO A 72 12.70 11.77 -21.67
C PRO A 72 13.13 10.85 -22.81
N CYS A 73 13.81 9.75 -22.49
CA CYS A 73 14.19 8.73 -23.45
C CYS A 73 12.95 7.96 -23.96
N ILE A 74 12.05 7.57 -23.07
CA ILE A 74 10.80 6.89 -23.42
C ILE A 74 9.93 7.80 -24.29
N ALA A 75 9.84 9.09 -23.95
CA ALA A 75 9.02 10.05 -24.67
C ALA A 75 9.36 10.13 -26.16
N THR A 76 10.61 9.87 -26.54
CA THR A 76 11.10 9.99 -27.92
C THR A 76 11.33 8.65 -28.62
N ASN A 77 11.27 7.53 -27.89
CA ASN A 77 11.53 6.20 -28.44
C ASN A 77 10.28 5.62 -29.12
N ASN A 78 10.31 5.52 -30.46
CA ASN A 78 9.17 5.05 -31.24
C ASN A 78 8.84 3.58 -30.99
N ASP A 79 9.82 2.71 -30.75
CA ASP A 79 9.60 1.27 -30.57
C ASP A 79 8.92 0.96 -29.23
N PHE A 80 9.32 1.68 -28.18
CA PHE A 80 8.65 1.63 -26.88
C PHE A 80 7.19 2.08 -27.00
N LEU A 81 6.96 3.25 -27.61
CA LEU A 81 5.61 3.79 -27.75
C LEU A 81 4.73 2.88 -28.62
N ARG A 82 5.24 2.35 -29.74
CA ARG A 82 4.50 1.39 -30.58
C ARG A 82 4.15 0.11 -29.84
N THR A 83 5.10 -0.42 -29.07
CA THR A 83 4.86 -1.61 -28.22
C THR A 83 3.72 -1.34 -27.24
N LEU A 84 3.78 -0.21 -26.52
CA LEU A 84 2.74 0.17 -25.57
C LEU A 84 1.38 0.38 -26.26
N ALA A 85 1.33 1.14 -27.35
CA ALA A 85 0.09 1.47 -28.06
C ALA A 85 -0.61 0.22 -28.62
N TYR A 86 0.15 -0.70 -29.23
CA TYR A 86 -0.38 -1.97 -29.73
C TYR A 86 -1.04 -2.78 -28.60
N TYR A 87 -0.40 -2.84 -27.43
CA TYR A 87 -0.95 -3.56 -26.29
C TYR A 87 -2.22 -2.94 -25.73
N LEU A 88 -2.25 -1.62 -25.57
CA LEU A 88 -3.45 -0.92 -25.12
C LEU A 88 -4.63 -1.22 -26.07
N SER A 89 -4.38 -1.23 -27.39
CA SER A 89 -5.45 -1.50 -28.36
C SER A 89 -6.00 -2.93 -28.32
N THR A 90 -5.18 -3.92 -27.94
CA THR A 90 -5.56 -5.34 -28.00
C THR A 90 -6.08 -5.87 -26.68
N ARG A 91 -5.60 -5.34 -25.55
CA ARG A 91 -5.83 -5.89 -24.21
C ARG A 91 -6.64 -4.99 -23.29
N CYS A 92 -6.79 -3.71 -23.63
CA CYS A 92 -7.69 -2.77 -22.96
C CYS A 92 -8.90 -2.44 -23.85
N ALA A 93 -9.48 -3.45 -24.50
CA ALA A 93 -10.59 -3.27 -25.46
C ALA A 93 -11.90 -2.82 -24.79
N ASP A 94 -12.01 -3.02 -23.48
CA ASP A 94 -13.10 -2.61 -22.61
C ASP A 94 -13.00 -1.15 -22.14
N VAL A 95 -11.86 -0.50 -22.35
CA VAL A 95 -11.61 0.89 -21.95
C VAL A 95 -11.89 1.84 -23.11
N SER A 96 -12.51 3.00 -22.82
CA SER A 96 -12.80 3.96 -23.89
C SER A 96 -11.52 4.57 -24.48
N PRO A 97 -11.50 4.91 -25.79
CA PRO A 97 -10.33 5.55 -26.40
C PRO A 97 -9.93 6.87 -25.72
N SER A 98 -10.90 7.63 -25.20
CA SER A 98 -10.64 8.86 -24.45
C SER A 98 -9.91 8.63 -23.13
N GLU A 99 -10.23 7.53 -22.43
CA GLU A 99 -9.55 7.17 -21.19
C GLU A 99 -8.12 6.71 -21.46
N LEU A 100 -7.91 5.96 -22.55
CA LEU A 100 -6.57 5.54 -22.98
C LEU A 100 -5.69 6.73 -23.39
N GLU A 101 -6.24 7.73 -24.06
CA GLU A 101 -5.50 8.97 -24.37
C GLU A 101 -5.15 9.76 -23.10
N SER A 102 -6.07 9.85 -22.13
CA SER A 102 -5.79 10.48 -20.84
C SER A 102 -4.69 9.75 -20.07
N TYR A 103 -4.74 8.42 -20.05
CA TYR A 103 -3.67 7.58 -19.49
C TYR A 103 -2.35 7.83 -20.21
N TRP A 104 -2.36 7.84 -21.54
CA TRP A 104 -1.18 8.01 -22.36
C TRP A 104 -0.47 9.33 -22.08
N ALA A 105 -1.22 10.43 -22.07
CA ALA A 105 -0.69 11.76 -21.80
C ALA A 105 -0.05 11.88 -20.41
N GLY A 106 -0.59 11.17 -19.41
CA GLY A 106 -0.11 11.26 -18.04
C GLY A 106 0.96 10.23 -17.67
N GLN A 107 0.98 9.04 -18.29
CA GLN A 107 1.67 7.88 -17.73
C GLN A 107 2.48 7.06 -18.74
N ALA A 108 2.34 7.28 -20.06
CA ALA A 108 3.10 6.52 -21.05
C ALA A 108 4.63 6.60 -20.86
N THR A 109 5.13 7.75 -20.40
CA THR A 109 6.54 7.99 -20.10
C THR A 109 6.95 7.58 -18.69
N GLY A 110 6.00 7.35 -17.79
CA GLY A 110 6.23 7.12 -16.36
C GLY A 110 6.49 8.40 -15.55
N ASP A 111 6.42 9.57 -16.18
CA ASP A 111 6.51 10.87 -15.50
C ASP A 111 5.44 11.81 -16.08
N LYS A 112 4.56 12.33 -15.22
CA LYS A 112 3.48 13.24 -15.62
C LYS A 112 3.98 14.55 -16.22
N SER A 113 5.22 14.95 -15.92
CA SER A 113 5.83 16.17 -16.43
C SER A 113 6.41 16.01 -17.84
N VAL A 114 6.59 14.77 -18.32
CA VAL A 114 7.19 14.49 -19.63
C VAL A 114 6.15 13.80 -20.50
N SER A 115 5.59 14.52 -21.47
CA SER A 115 4.65 13.94 -22.43
C SER A 115 5.37 13.16 -23.53
N ALA A 116 4.74 12.09 -24.01
CA ALA A 116 5.22 11.36 -25.18
C ALA A 116 5.21 12.25 -26.43
N LYS A 117 6.18 12.03 -27.34
CA LYS A 117 6.31 12.79 -28.60
C LYS A 117 5.06 12.73 -29.47
N TRP A 118 4.34 11.62 -29.42
CA TRP A 118 3.17 11.34 -30.25
C TRP A 118 1.97 10.96 -29.36
N THR A 119 0.76 11.30 -29.81
CA THR A 119 -0.49 10.87 -29.16
C THR A 119 -0.71 9.36 -29.35
N TYR A 120 -1.54 8.76 -28.49
CA TYR A 120 -1.78 7.32 -28.56
C TYR A 120 -2.35 6.91 -29.93
N VAL A 121 -3.35 7.65 -30.43
CA VAL A 121 -3.96 7.40 -31.74
C VAL A 121 -2.95 7.53 -32.89
N ALA A 122 -2.06 8.52 -32.83
CA ALA A 122 -1.05 8.72 -33.87
C ALA A 122 -0.02 7.57 -33.90
N VAL A 123 0.38 7.06 -32.73
CA VAL A 123 1.27 5.90 -32.64
C VAL A 123 0.57 4.64 -33.12
N LEU A 124 -0.68 4.42 -32.70
CA LEU A 124 -1.46 3.25 -33.06
C LEU A 124 -1.70 3.17 -34.57
N ALA A 125 -1.98 4.29 -35.23
CA ALA A 125 -2.13 4.37 -36.69
C ALA A 125 -0.86 3.93 -37.45
N ASN A 126 0.30 4.01 -36.82
CA ASN A 126 1.59 3.61 -37.39
C ASN A 126 1.93 2.12 -37.14
N VAL A 127 1.08 1.38 -36.43
CA VAL A 127 1.23 -0.06 -36.21
C VAL A 127 0.49 -0.80 -37.32
N THR A 128 1.19 -1.12 -38.40
CA THR A 128 0.59 -1.74 -39.60
C THR A 128 0.48 -3.27 -39.53
N ALA A 129 1.21 -3.91 -38.63
CA ALA A 129 1.22 -5.37 -38.48
C ALA A 129 1.45 -5.77 -37.01
N PRO A 130 0.91 -6.93 -36.58
CA PRO A 130 1.17 -7.44 -35.24
C PRO A 130 2.67 -7.76 -35.06
N PRO A 131 3.26 -7.40 -33.91
CA PRO A 131 4.64 -7.72 -33.62
C PRO A 131 4.85 -9.24 -33.54
N LYS A 132 6.02 -9.72 -33.95
CA LYS A 132 6.33 -11.17 -34.03
C LYS A 132 7.26 -11.67 -32.93
N ARG A 133 8.05 -10.77 -32.31
CA ARG A 133 9.08 -11.12 -31.32
C ARG A 133 8.60 -10.77 -29.92
N THR A 134 8.64 -11.75 -29.02
CA THR A 134 8.38 -11.52 -27.59
C THR A 134 9.57 -10.86 -26.92
N TYR A 135 9.29 -9.83 -26.13
CA TYR A 135 10.22 -9.13 -25.26
C TYR A 135 10.70 -10.07 -24.16
N ILE A 136 12.01 -10.06 -23.95
CA ILE A 136 12.66 -10.78 -22.87
C ILE A 136 13.22 -9.73 -21.91
N ALA A 137 12.95 -9.88 -20.62
CA ALA A 137 13.41 -8.92 -19.62
C ALA A 137 14.94 -8.76 -19.66
N GLY A 138 15.41 -7.53 -19.90
CA GLY A 138 16.83 -7.21 -20.03
C GLY A 138 17.30 -6.99 -21.47
N ASP A 139 16.52 -7.40 -22.48
CA ASP A 139 16.78 -7.06 -23.87
C ASP A 139 16.58 -5.56 -24.12
N THR A 140 17.39 -4.97 -24.98
CA THR A 140 17.18 -3.58 -25.42
C THR A 140 15.95 -3.52 -26.32
N LEU A 141 15.00 -2.63 -25.99
CA LEU A 141 13.77 -2.47 -26.75
C LEU A 141 14.01 -1.54 -27.96
N ASN A 142 14.46 -2.14 -29.07
CA ASN A 142 14.67 -1.50 -30.36
C ASN A 142 13.75 -2.06 -31.47
N TYR A 143 12.67 -2.73 -31.07
CA TYR A 143 11.65 -3.28 -31.95
C TYR A 143 10.28 -3.18 -31.27
N THR A 144 9.21 -3.22 -32.06
CA THR A 144 7.86 -3.40 -31.52
C THR A 144 7.73 -4.84 -31.02
N ALA A 145 7.60 -5.02 -29.71
CA ALA A 145 7.64 -6.33 -29.08
C ALA A 145 6.24 -6.86 -28.73
N LEU A 146 6.13 -8.18 -28.65
CA LEU A 146 5.09 -8.86 -27.90
C LEU A 146 5.54 -9.00 -26.44
N ILE A 147 4.63 -9.07 -25.48
CA ILE A 147 4.85 -9.27 -24.07
C ILE A 147 4.19 -10.60 -23.72
N ALA A 148 4.90 -11.44 -22.98
CA ALA A 148 4.38 -12.75 -22.59
C ALA A 148 3.16 -12.59 -21.67
N ASP A 149 2.13 -13.39 -21.92
CA ASP A 149 0.89 -13.36 -21.12
C ASP A 149 1.15 -13.68 -19.64
N ALA A 150 2.17 -14.48 -19.35
CA ALA A 150 2.59 -14.76 -17.98
C ALA A 150 3.12 -13.51 -17.24
N ASP A 151 3.98 -12.72 -17.90
CA ASP A 151 4.55 -11.50 -17.31
C ASP A 151 3.48 -10.43 -17.12
N TYR A 152 2.58 -10.30 -18.10
CA TYR A 152 1.42 -9.40 -18.00
C TYR A 152 0.49 -9.81 -16.87
N THR A 153 0.05 -11.07 -16.83
CA THR A 153 -0.93 -11.54 -15.84
C THR A 153 -0.35 -11.39 -14.43
N TYR A 154 0.93 -11.71 -14.25
CA TYR A 154 1.63 -11.47 -12.99
C TYR A 154 1.55 -9.98 -12.58
N GLN A 155 1.88 -9.07 -13.49
CA GLN A 155 1.91 -7.65 -13.17
C GLN A 155 0.50 -7.05 -13.01
N HIS A 156 -0.48 -7.56 -13.76
CA HIS A 156 -1.88 -7.19 -13.65
C HIS A 156 -2.45 -7.61 -12.30
N ASP A 157 -2.25 -8.87 -11.91
CA ASP A 157 -2.68 -9.38 -10.61
C ASP A 157 -1.98 -8.64 -9.47
N PHE A 158 -0.70 -8.28 -9.66
CA PHE A 158 0.04 -7.44 -8.72
C PHE A 158 -0.54 -6.03 -8.62
N ASN A 159 -1.00 -5.42 -9.73
CA ASN A 159 -1.61 -4.08 -9.71
C ASN A 159 -2.99 -4.09 -9.03
N VAL A 160 -3.84 -5.08 -9.34
CA VAL A 160 -5.16 -5.25 -8.70
C VAL A 160 -5.02 -5.54 -7.20
N PHE A 161 -3.93 -6.19 -6.80
CA PHE A 161 -3.64 -6.48 -5.40
C PHE A 161 -3.50 -5.20 -4.53
N PHE A 162 -3.08 -4.06 -5.09
CA PHE A 162 -2.93 -2.81 -4.31
C PHE A 162 -4.26 -2.19 -3.87
N ASP A 163 -5.36 -2.49 -4.55
CA ASP A 163 -6.65 -1.86 -4.23
C ASP A 163 -7.17 -2.29 -2.86
N TRP A 164 -6.72 -3.43 -2.32
CA TRP A 164 -7.16 -3.95 -1.02
C TRP A 164 -6.55 -3.21 0.19
N GLU A 165 -5.44 -2.49 0.02
CA GLU A 165 -4.80 -1.73 1.12
C GLU A 165 -5.76 -0.68 1.70
N THR A 166 -6.59 -0.11 0.83
CA THR A 166 -7.58 0.92 1.15
C THR A 166 -8.67 0.40 2.09
N ILE A 167 -9.02 -0.89 1.99
CA ILE A 167 -10.00 -1.55 2.87
C ILE A 167 -9.51 -1.50 4.31
N LEU A 168 -8.22 -1.72 4.54
CA LEU A 168 -7.64 -1.79 5.88
C LEU A 168 -7.65 -0.43 6.57
N ILE A 169 -7.23 0.62 5.83
CA ILE A 169 -7.30 2.02 6.30
C ILE A 169 -8.75 2.39 6.59
N SER A 170 -9.66 2.03 5.69
CA SER A 170 -11.06 2.42 5.79
C SER A 170 -11.77 1.74 6.95
N ILE A 171 -11.54 0.45 7.19
CA ILE A 171 -12.09 -0.24 8.37
C ILE A 171 -11.49 0.35 9.65
N GLY A 172 -10.18 0.66 9.66
CA GLY A 172 -9.51 1.30 10.79
C GLY A 172 -10.11 2.66 11.17
N VAL A 173 -10.50 3.46 10.18
CA VAL A 173 -11.12 4.79 10.36
C VAL A 173 -12.63 4.72 10.59
N ALA A 174 -13.34 3.89 9.82
CA ALA A 174 -14.78 3.77 9.87
C ALA A 174 -15.27 3.13 11.16
N THR A 175 -14.52 2.19 11.74
CA THR A 175 -14.98 1.48 12.95
C THR A 175 -15.12 2.42 14.15
N PRO A 176 -14.14 3.26 14.52
CA PRO A 176 -14.32 4.28 15.56
C PRO A 176 -15.47 5.24 15.29
N VAL A 177 -15.64 5.68 14.04
CA VAL A 177 -16.70 6.59 13.63
C VAL A 177 -18.08 5.94 13.77
N PHE A 178 -18.22 4.69 13.32
CA PHE A 178 -19.46 3.92 13.39
C PHE A 178 -19.94 3.71 14.84
N PHE A 179 -19.05 3.26 15.73
CA PHE A 179 -19.41 3.06 17.14
C PHE A 179 -19.75 4.38 17.84
N SER A 180 -19.08 5.48 17.46
CA SER A 180 -19.42 6.81 17.97
C SER A 180 -20.79 7.27 17.45
N ALA A 181 -21.10 7.01 16.17
CA ALA A 181 -22.39 7.31 15.56
C ALA A 181 -23.56 6.60 16.26
N LEU A 182 -23.38 5.34 16.66
CA LEU A 182 -24.39 4.60 17.44
C LEU A 182 -24.71 5.29 18.78
N GLY A 183 -23.72 5.94 19.41
CA GLY A 183 -23.90 6.73 20.63
C GLY A 183 -24.74 8.00 20.46
N TYR A 184 -24.88 8.52 19.24
CA TYR A 184 -25.69 9.70 18.98
C TYR A 184 -27.17 9.38 18.66
N LEU A 185 -27.50 8.11 18.41
CA LEU A 185 -28.86 7.68 18.07
C LEU A 185 -29.75 7.64 19.32
N PRO A 186 -30.89 8.35 19.34
CA PRO A 186 -31.69 8.54 20.55
C PRO A 186 -32.26 7.24 21.12
N PHE A 187 -32.51 6.23 20.28
CA PHE A 187 -33.04 4.92 20.69
C PHE A 187 -31.97 3.96 21.22
N MET A 188 -30.69 4.18 20.89
CA MET A 188 -29.59 3.29 21.30
C MET A 188 -29.08 3.57 22.71
N ASN A 189 -29.36 4.75 23.28
CA ASN A 189 -28.85 5.16 24.59
C ASN A 189 -29.15 4.13 25.70
N ARG A 190 -30.39 3.61 25.77
CA ARG A 190 -30.76 2.60 26.77
C ARG A 190 -29.98 1.28 26.62
N ALA A 191 -29.68 0.88 25.38
CA ALA A 191 -28.89 -0.31 25.12
C ALA A 191 -27.41 -0.07 25.46
N ILE A 192 -26.86 1.08 25.06
CA ILE A 192 -25.49 1.48 25.35
C ILE A 192 -25.25 1.61 26.86
N ASP A 193 -26.19 2.16 27.62
CA ASP A 193 -26.09 2.27 29.08
C ASP A 193 -26.05 0.90 29.78
N LYS A 194 -26.79 -0.09 29.26
CA LYS A 194 -26.70 -1.46 29.75
C LYS A 194 -25.37 -2.13 29.39
N ILE A 195 -24.77 -1.75 28.26
CA ILE A 195 -23.54 -2.37 27.74
C ILE A 195 -22.27 -1.71 28.32
N ARG A 196 -22.31 -0.41 28.65
CA ARG A 196 -21.23 0.37 29.26
C ARG A 196 -20.48 -0.34 30.40
N PRO A 197 -21.13 -0.92 31.42
CA PRO A 197 -20.46 -1.63 32.51
C PRO A 197 -19.74 -2.91 32.08
N TYR A 198 -20.04 -3.46 30.90
CA TYR A 198 -19.40 -4.67 30.39
C TYR A 198 -18.33 -4.39 29.33
N LEU A 199 -18.46 -3.30 28.54
CA LEU A 199 -17.53 -3.01 27.44
C LEU A 199 -16.64 -1.78 27.66
N ILE A 200 -17.12 -0.74 28.33
CA ILE A 200 -16.42 0.56 28.38
C ILE A 200 -15.61 0.71 29.67
N TYR A 201 -16.19 0.37 30.82
CA TYR A 201 -15.54 0.54 32.13
C TYR A 201 -14.54 -0.55 32.54
N PRO A 202 -14.76 -1.85 32.25
CA PRO A 202 -13.81 -2.87 32.66
C PRO A 202 -12.58 -2.89 31.74
N SER A 203 -11.38 -3.01 32.32
CA SER A 203 -10.17 -3.39 31.58
C SER A 203 -10.21 -4.86 31.20
N THR A 204 -9.65 -5.17 30.03
CA THR A 204 -9.41 -6.54 29.57
C THR A 204 -8.54 -7.34 30.55
N PHE A 205 -7.69 -6.67 31.33
CA PHE A 205 -6.83 -7.32 32.32
C PHE A 205 -7.27 -6.96 33.74
N ARG A 206 -7.64 -8.00 34.51
CA ARG A 206 -8.07 -7.85 35.92
C ARG A 206 -6.95 -7.18 36.73
N GLY A 207 -7.26 -6.06 37.37
CA GLY A 207 -6.32 -5.31 38.22
C GLY A 207 -5.48 -4.23 37.51
N TYR A 208 -5.63 -4.06 36.19
CA TYR A 208 -4.87 -3.07 35.41
C TYR A 208 -5.69 -1.85 34.94
N ASN A 209 -6.87 -1.60 35.52
CA ASN A 209 -7.69 -0.42 35.23
C ASN A 209 -6.95 0.92 35.44
N ILE A 210 -5.98 0.96 36.37
CA ILE A 210 -5.26 2.18 36.79
C ILE A 210 -3.74 1.98 36.67
N ARG A 211 -3.28 0.78 36.33
CA ARG A 211 -1.86 0.44 36.24
C ARG A 211 -1.46 0.26 34.78
N PRO A 212 -0.37 0.89 34.31
CA PRO A 212 0.18 0.55 33.01
C PRO A 212 0.61 -0.93 33.03
N LEU A 213 0.47 -1.59 31.88
CA LEU A 213 0.89 -2.98 31.73
C LEU A 213 2.41 -3.11 31.90
N PRO A 214 2.92 -4.21 32.49
CA PRO A 214 4.35 -4.45 32.63
C PRO A 214 5.02 -4.50 31.25
N TYR A 215 6.32 -4.18 31.19
CA TYR A 215 7.11 -4.08 29.96
C TYR A 215 6.63 -3.02 28.96
N LEU A 216 6.15 -1.88 29.45
CA LEU A 216 5.79 -0.73 28.60
C LEU A 216 4.72 -1.01 27.54
N HIS A 217 3.81 -1.96 27.80
CA HIS A 217 2.71 -2.22 26.89
C HIS A 217 1.64 -1.11 26.87
N GLY A 218 1.86 0.00 27.59
CA GLY A 218 0.97 1.15 27.68
C GLY A 218 -0.16 0.94 28.69
N ASN A 219 -1.21 1.75 28.56
CA ASN A 219 -2.42 1.59 29.35
C ASN A 219 -3.13 0.28 28.98
N ALA A 220 -3.63 -0.45 29.96
CA ALA A 220 -4.39 -1.67 29.69
C ALA A 220 -5.67 -1.30 28.91
N PRO A 221 -5.95 -1.96 27.78
CA PRO A 221 -7.14 -1.66 27.01
C PRO A 221 -8.40 -1.97 27.82
N THR A 222 -9.44 -1.17 27.62
CA THR A 222 -10.81 -1.54 28.04
C THR A 222 -11.28 -2.74 27.23
N ILE A 223 -12.31 -3.45 27.68
CA ILE A 223 -12.84 -4.61 26.92
C ILE A 223 -13.25 -4.20 25.50
N GLY A 224 -13.88 -3.03 25.32
CA GLY A 224 -14.24 -2.51 24.00
C GLY A 224 -13.03 -2.19 23.11
N GLN A 225 -11.98 -1.57 23.69
CA GLN A 225 -10.72 -1.37 22.98
C GLN A 225 -10.06 -2.70 22.62
N GLY A 226 -10.09 -3.68 23.54
CA GLY A 226 -9.58 -5.03 23.34
C GLY A 226 -10.30 -5.78 22.22
N LEU A 227 -11.63 -5.68 22.13
CA LEU A 227 -12.41 -6.25 21.04
C LEU A 227 -12.07 -5.62 19.69
N TRP A 228 -11.90 -4.29 19.65
CA TRP A 228 -11.45 -3.61 18.44
C TRP A 228 -10.07 -4.10 18.02
N ILE A 229 -9.12 -4.18 18.96
CA ILE A 229 -7.77 -4.69 18.71
C ILE A 229 -7.85 -6.13 18.17
N ALA A 230 -8.62 -7.02 18.81
CA ALA A 230 -8.77 -8.40 18.38
C ALA A 230 -9.36 -8.50 16.96
N MET A 231 -10.42 -7.74 16.67
CA MET A 231 -11.01 -7.66 15.34
C MET A 231 -9.99 -7.19 14.30
N PHE A 232 -9.22 -6.15 14.63
CA PHE A 232 -8.21 -5.60 13.73
C PHE A 232 -7.04 -6.58 13.50
N PHE A 233 -6.60 -7.31 14.53
CA PHE A 233 -5.62 -8.39 14.41
C PHE A 233 -6.13 -9.51 13.50
N ILE A 234 -7.36 -9.98 13.71
CA ILE A 234 -7.97 -11.04 12.90
C ILE A 234 -8.06 -10.59 11.44
N LEU A 235 -8.48 -9.34 11.18
CA LEU A 235 -8.53 -8.77 9.83
C LEU A 235 -7.15 -8.78 9.17
N ASN A 236 -6.10 -8.34 9.87
CA ASN A 236 -4.74 -8.33 9.34
C ASN A 236 -4.24 -9.76 9.04
N ILE A 237 -4.57 -10.74 9.88
CA ILE A 237 -4.24 -12.15 9.64
C ILE A 237 -4.99 -12.68 8.42
N ILE A 238 -6.30 -12.43 8.31
CA ILE A 238 -7.11 -12.88 7.17
C ILE A 238 -6.59 -12.27 5.87
N LEU A 239 -6.36 -10.95 5.84
CA LEU A 239 -5.83 -10.26 4.64
C LEU A 239 -4.41 -10.71 4.31
N GLY A 240 -3.58 -10.93 5.34
CA GLY A 240 -2.24 -11.47 5.19
C GLY A 240 -2.21 -12.93 4.73
N ALA A 241 -3.23 -13.73 5.07
CA ALA A 241 -3.31 -15.15 4.76
C ALA A 241 -4.12 -15.49 3.50
N ALA A 242 -5.03 -14.61 3.08
CA ALA A 242 -5.97 -14.86 1.99
C ALA A 242 -5.26 -14.94 0.63
N SER A 243 -5.54 -15.97 -0.16
CA SER A 243 -5.06 -16.11 -1.56
C SER A 243 -3.55 -16.27 -1.75
N TYR A 244 -2.91 -17.18 -1.01
CA TYR A 244 -1.71 -17.84 -1.52
C TYR A 244 -2.10 -18.87 -2.59
N LYS A 245 -2.53 -18.39 -3.76
CA LYS A 245 -2.64 -19.28 -4.91
C LYS A 245 -1.22 -19.48 -5.44
N ASN A 246 -0.78 -20.72 -5.50
CA ASN A 246 0.39 -21.06 -6.31
C ASN A 246 0.03 -20.68 -7.75
N PHE A 247 0.60 -19.59 -8.25
CA PHE A 247 0.43 -19.25 -9.66
C PHE A 247 0.98 -20.42 -10.48
N ALA A 248 0.21 -20.84 -11.49
CA ALA A 248 0.58 -21.93 -12.39
C ALA A 248 1.85 -21.61 -13.20
N TYR A 249 2.22 -20.32 -13.26
CA TYR A 249 3.34 -19.81 -14.04
C TYR A 249 4.62 -19.64 -13.18
N PRO A 250 5.81 -19.76 -13.78
CA PRO A 250 7.07 -19.48 -13.10
C PRO A 250 7.20 -17.97 -12.80
N HIS A 251 7.70 -17.62 -11.61
CA HIS A 251 7.92 -16.22 -11.25
C HIS A 251 8.90 -15.53 -12.22
N PRO A 252 8.70 -14.26 -12.60
CA PRO A 252 9.55 -13.56 -13.58
C PRO A 252 11.04 -13.46 -13.23
N ARG A 253 11.41 -13.68 -11.96
CA ARG A 253 12.81 -13.75 -11.48
C ARG A 253 13.31 -15.17 -11.27
N SER A 254 12.64 -16.17 -11.84
CA SER A 254 13.04 -17.58 -11.78
C SER A 254 13.25 -18.11 -10.36
N PHE A 255 12.44 -17.68 -9.39
CA PHE A 255 12.49 -18.24 -8.04
C PHE A 255 12.10 -19.73 -8.05
N THR A 256 12.74 -20.51 -7.18
CA THR A 256 12.23 -21.85 -6.82
C THR A 256 10.87 -21.70 -6.14
N LYS A 257 9.99 -22.71 -6.22
CA LYS A 257 8.62 -22.62 -5.68
C LYS A 257 8.56 -22.23 -4.20
N SER A 258 9.53 -22.64 -3.40
CA SER A 258 9.64 -22.21 -1.98
C SER A 258 10.07 -20.74 -1.84
N ALA A 259 11.05 -20.28 -2.62
CA ALA A 259 11.48 -18.88 -2.62
C ALA A 259 10.41 -17.94 -3.19
N GLU A 260 9.61 -18.42 -4.14
CA GLU A 260 8.46 -17.72 -4.70
C GLU A 260 7.40 -17.47 -3.59
N LEU A 261 7.06 -18.49 -2.80
CA LEU A 261 6.13 -18.35 -1.67
C LEU A 261 6.66 -17.35 -0.63
N LEU A 262 7.95 -17.45 -0.27
CA LEU A 262 8.60 -16.51 0.65
C LEU A 262 8.55 -15.06 0.13
N ALA A 263 8.79 -14.86 -1.17
CA ALA A 263 8.69 -13.55 -1.80
C ALA A 263 7.26 -13.02 -1.75
N TYR A 264 6.24 -13.84 -2.01
CA TYR A 264 4.83 -13.41 -1.93
C TYR A 264 4.39 -13.05 -0.51
N VAL A 265 4.77 -13.86 0.49
CA VAL A 265 4.52 -13.51 1.90
C VAL A 265 5.21 -12.20 2.25
N GLY A 266 6.45 -12.01 1.76
CA GLY A 266 7.19 -10.77 1.90
C GLY A 266 6.45 -9.58 1.30
N TYR A 267 6.04 -9.66 0.03
CA TYR A 267 5.28 -8.57 -0.59
C TYR A 267 4.02 -8.23 0.20
N ARG A 268 3.21 -9.23 0.55
CA ARG A 268 1.97 -9.02 1.32
C ARG A 268 2.20 -8.33 2.67
N THR A 269 3.16 -8.81 3.44
CA THR A 269 3.46 -8.24 4.76
C THR A 269 4.06 -6.84 4.65
N GLY A 270 4.86 -6.55 3.63
CA GLY A 270 5.37 -5.20 3.36
C GLY A 270 4.26 -4.21 3.03
N HIS A 271 3.34 -4.61 2.14
CA HIS A 271 2.18 -3.82 1.74
C HIS A 271 1.25 -3.51 2.92
N ILE A 272 0.91 -4.53 3.73
CA ILE A 272 0.09 -4.32 4.94
C ILE A 272 0.79 -3.38 5.91
N SER A 273 2.10 -3.52 6.12
CA SER A 273 2.87 -2.61 6.98
C SER A 273 2.78 -1.17 6.49
N PHE A 274 2.91 -0.93 5.18
CA PHE A 274 2.82 0.39 4.58
C PHE A 274 1.40 0.98 4.68
N ALA A 275 0.36 0.19 4.44
CA ALA A 275 -1.04 0.61 4.59
C ALA A 275 -1.39 0.99 6.05
N LEU A 276 -0.71 0.39 7.04
CA LEU A 276 -0.88 0.73 8.45
C LEU A 276 -0.20 2.06 8.83
N LEU A 277 0.80 2.54 8.09
CA LEU A 277 1.56 3.75 8.45
C LEU A 277 0.66 5.01 8.54
N PRO A 278 -0.18 5.35 7.54
CA PRO A 278 -1.07 6.50 7.66
C PRO A 278 -2.01 6.40 8.86
N LEU A 279 -2.49 5.19 9.16
CA LEU A 279 -3.37 4.96 10.30
C LEU A 279 -2.66 5.15 11.64
N THR A 280 -1.41 4.69 11.75
CA THR A 280 -0.59 4.95 12.95
C THR A 280 -0.36 6.45 13.15
N VAL A 281 -0.01 7.20 12.11
CA VAL A 281 0.17 8.65 12.17
C VAL A 281 -1.13 9.37 12.52
N LEU A 282 -2.26 8.94 11.94
CA LEU A 282 -3.56 9.54 12.21
C LEU A 282 -3.93 9.44 13.70
N PHE A 283 -3.72 8.28 14.31
CA PHE A 283 -4.06 8.05 15.71
C PHE A 283 -3.11 8.73 16.72
N SER A 284 -1.90 9.11 16.32
CA SER A 284 -0.98 9.83 17.21
C SER A 284 -1.22 11.35 17.24
N SER A 285 -1.93 11.89 16.24
CA SER A 285 -2.18 13.33 16.15
C SER A 285 -3.14 13.82 17.24
N ARG A 286 -2.73 14.87 17.97
CA ARG A 286 -3.50 15.51 19.05
C ARG A 286 -4.67 16.35 18.56
N ASN A 287 -4.69 16.71 17.27
CA ASN A 287 -5.76 17.51 16.68
C ASN A 287 -6.06 16.95 15.29
N ASN A 288 -6.97 15.98 15.25
CA ASN A 288 -7.41 15.34 14.01
C ASN A 288 -8.94 15.34 13.94
N ILE A 289 -9.47 15.31 12.73
CA ILE A 289 -10.91 15.32 12.46
C ILE A 289 -11.62 14.13 13.13
N LEU A 290 -10.93 13.01 13.28
CA LEU A 290 -11.47 11.81 13.92
C LEU A 290 -11.77 12.03 15.41
N LEU A 291 -10.92 12.75 16.15
CA LEU A 291 -11.18 13.14 17.54
C LEU A 291 -12.45 13.99 17.64
N TRP A 292 -12.65 14.92 16.71
CA TRP A 292 -13.79 15.82 16.69
C TRP A 292 -15.12 15.09 16.40
N ILE A 293 -15.08 14.07 15.54
CA ILE A 293 -16.28 13.30 15.17
C ILE A 293 -16.63 12.25 16.23
N THR A 294 -15.62 11.59 16.79
CA THR A 294 -15.81 10.47 17.71
C THR A 294 -16.09 10.91 19.15
N ASP A 295 -15.63 12.10 19.55
CA ASP A 295 -15.69 12.59 20.94
C ASP A 295 -15.05 11.60 21.94
N TRP A 296 -14.08 10.80 21.46
CA TRP A 296 -13.33 9.88 22.31
C TRP A 296 -12.16 10.60 22.98
N PRO A 297 -11.79 10.20 24.20
CA PRO A 297 -10.62 10.77 24.85
C PRO A 297 -9.35 10.41 24.06
N PHE A 298 -8.41 11.35 24.00
CA PHE A 298 -7.12 11.15 23.32
C PHE A 298 -6.36 9.92 23.85
N SER A 299 -6.55 9.55 25.12
CA SER A 299 -6.00 8.32 25.70
C SER A 299 -6.44 7.04 24.95
N THR A 300 -7.68 6.98 24.45
CA THR A 300 -8.14 5.86 23.61
C THR A 300 -7.37 5.82 22.29
N PHE A 301 -7.18 6.98 21.64
CA PHE A 301 -6.42 7.09 20.41
C PHE A 301 -4.96 6.65 20.57
N LEU A 302 -4.32 6.98 21.71
CA LEU A 302 -2.97 6.50 22.02
C LEU A 302 -2.89 4.98 22.21
N VAL A 303 -3.92 4.36 22.82
CA VAL A 303 -4.00 2.90 22.89
C VAL A 303 -4.10 2.32 21.49
N LEU A 304 -5.00 2.81 20.64
CA LEU A 304 -5.14 2.35 19.26
C LEU A 304 -3.84 2.55 18.45
N HIS A 305 -3.24 3.73 18.51
CA HIS A 305 -1.95 4.04 17.89
C HIS A 305 -0.89 3.01 18.27
N SER A 306 -0.74 2.72 19.56
CA SER A 306 0.28 1.80 20.08
C SER A 306 0.10 0.38 19.52
N TRP A 307 -1.13 -0.12 19.45
CA TRP A 307 -1.42 -1.45 18.92
C TRP A 307 -1.29 -1.54 17.40
N VAL A 308 -1.74 -0.51 16.67
CA VAL A 308 -1.56 -0.43 15.21
C VAL A 308 -0.07 -0.28 14.86
N ALA A 309 0.71 0.47 15.64
CA ALA A 309 2.16 0.60 15.46
C ALA A 309 2.89 -0.72 15.69
N ARG A 310 2.49 -1.51 16.69
CA ARG A 310 3.02 -2.87 16.90
C ARG A 310 2.70 -3.79 15.73
N LEU A 311 1.48 -3.76 15.20
CA LEU A 311 1.10 -4.52 14.01
C LEU A 311 1.95 -4.12 12.80
N CYS A 312 2.12 -2.81 12.57
CA CYS A 312 2.96 -2.28 11.50
C CYS A 312 4.41 -2.79 11.62
N ALA A 313 4.99 -2.76 12.83
CA ALA A 313 6.34 -3.27 13.10
C ALA A 313 6.45 -4.78 12.92
N LEU A 314 5.47 -5.57 13.39
CA LEU A 314 5.44 -7.04 13.20
C LEU A 314 5.41 -7.40 11.72
N HIS A 315 4.58 -6.72 10.93
CA HIS A 315 4.52 -6.90 9.48
C HIS A 315 5.83 -6.48 8.78
N ALA A 316 6.48 -5.40 9.22
CA ALA A 316 7.77 -4.97 8.69
C ALA A 316 8.90 -5.98 8.98
N ILE A 317 8.91 -6.57 10.18
CA ILE A 317 9.84 -7.64 10.56
C ILE A 317 9.60 -8.89 9.70
N ALA A 318 8.35 -9.32 9.57
CA ALA A 318 8.00 -10.47 8.74
C ALA A 318 8.40 -10.25 7.26
N HIS A 319 8.15 -9.05 6.73
CA HIS A 319 8.60 -8.64 5.40
C HIS A 319 10.12 -8.77 5.25
N SER A 320 10.87 -8.19 6.20
CA SER A 320 12.34 -8.21 6.16
C SER A 320 12.91 -9.62 6.18
N ILE A 321 12.40 -10.50 7.06
CA ILE A 321 12.86 -11.89 7.17
C ILE A 321 12.54 -12.68 5.90
N THR A 322 11.31 -12.58 5.40
CA THR A 322 10.86 -13.37 4.25
C THR A 322 11.51 -12.92 2.94
N VAL A 323 11.69 -11.61 2.74
CA VAL A 323 12.44 -11.07 1.60
C VAL A 323 13.91 -11.46 1.69
N LEU A 324 14.56 -11.33 2.84
CA LEU A 324 15.94 -11.78 3.01
C LEU A 324 16.11 -13.27 2.65
N ALA A 325 15.24 -14.12 3.19
CA ALA A 325 15.26 -15.56 2.91
C ALA A 325 15.02 -15.89 1.43
N ALA A 326 14.11 -15.17 0.75
CA ALA A 326 13.86 -15.35 -0.67
C ALA A 326 15.09 -14.98 -1.53
N TYR A 327 15.77 -13.87 -1.22
CA TYR A 327 16.92 -13.39 -1.99
C TYR A 327 18.19 -14.20 -1.72
N ILE A 328 18.38 -14.72 -0.51
CA ILE A 328 19.46 -15.69 -0.22
C ILE A 328 19.25 -16.96 -1.05
N ARG A 329 18.01 -17.48 -1.09
CA ARG A 329 17.68 -18.68 -1.89
C ARG A 329 17.80 -18.45 -3.40
N LEU A 330 17.63 -17.22 -3.86
CA LEU A 330 17.84 -16.83 -5.26
C LEU A 330 19.33 -16.62 -5.59
N GLY A 331 20.19 -16.41 -4.59
CA GLY A 331 21.62 -16.12 -4.78
C GLY A 331 21.95 -14.67 -5.13
N THR A 332 20.98 -13.76 -5.15
CA THR A 332 21.19 -12.33 -5.50
C THR A 332 21.41 -11.42 -4.29
N TYR A 333 21.42 -11.97 -3.07
CA TYR A 333 21.58 -11.18 -1.85
C TYR A 333 22.80 -10.24 -1.86
N TYR A 334 23.97 -10.77 -2.23
CA TYR A 334 25.23 -10.01 -2.20
C TYR A 334 25.28 -8.86 -3.21
N THR A 335 24.52 -8.94 -4.30
CA THR A 335 24.44 -7.86 -5.30
C THR A 335 23.36 -6.85 -4.94
N ASP A 336 22.27 -7.29 -4.30
CA ASP A 336 21.11 -6.46 -4.01
C ASP A 336 21.23 -5.64 -2.71
N VAL A 337 22.04 -6.08 -1.74
CA VAL A 337 22.23 -5.38 -0.45
C VAL A 337 22.77 -3.95 -0.60
N HIS A 338 23.50 -3.68 -1.68
CA HIS A 338 24.06 -2.35 -1.98
C HIS A 338 23.08 -1.43 -2.69
N LYS A 339 21.89 -1.93 -3.07
CA LYS A 339 20.90 -1.11 -3.77
C LYS A 339 20.17 -0.19 -2.79
N PRO A 340 19.82 1.04 -3.20
CA PRO A 340 19.25 2.04 -2.31
C PRO A 340 17.95 1.58 -1.63
N TYR A 341 17.08 0.85 -2.33
CA TYR A 341 15.83 0.36 -1.75
C TYR A 341 16.07 -0.63 -0.59
N TRP A 342 17.15 -1.41 -0.65
CA TRP A 342 17.51 -2.38 0.37
C TRP A 342 17.98 -1.67 1.65
N ILE A 343 18.84 -0.66 1.48
CA ILE A 343 19.36 0.18 2.57
C ILE A 343 18.21 0.92 3.27
N TRP A 344 17.34 1.60 2.50
CA TRP A 344 16.20 2.32 3.07
C TRP A 344 15.19 1.39 3.73
N GLY A 345 15.02 0.15 3.24
CA GLY A 345 14.21 -0.87 3.90
C GLY A 345 14.74 -1.27 5.28
N ILE A 346 16.06 -1.44 5.42
CA ILE A 346 16.71 -1.70 6.72
C ILE A 346 16.49 -0.52 7.66
N ILE A 347 16.79 0.70 7.21
CA ILE A 347 16.62 1.93 8.01
C ILE A 347 15.17 2.06 8.48
N GLY A 348 14.20 1.90 7.58
CA GLY A 348 12.77 1.97 7.91
C GLY A 348 12.35 0.95 8.96
N THR A 349 12.80 -0.29 8.83
CA THR A 349 12.49 -1.35 9.81
C THR A 349 13.10 -1.05 11.18
N LEU A 350 14.34 -0.56 11.23
CA LEU A 350 14.97 -0.14 12.48
C LEU A 350 14.21 1.03 13.12
N CYS A 351 13.81 2.03 12.33
CA CYS A 351 13.01 3.16 12.82
C CYS A 351 11.64 2.76 13.37
N LEU A 352 11.04 1.66 12.90
CA LEU A 352 9.77 1.15 13.44
C LEU A 352 9.95 0.37 14.74
N VAL A 353 11.07 -0.35 14.90
CA VAL A 353 11.32 -1.23 16.06
C VAL A 353 11.95 -0.49 17.24
N LEU A 354 12.87 0.45 16.98
CA LEU A 354 13.64 1.16 18.01
C LEU A 354 12.83 2.09 18.95
N PRO A 355 11.74 2.77 18.52
CA PRO A 355 10.98 3.66 19.40
C PRO A 355 10.39 2.93 20.61
N GLY A 356 10.01 1.66 20.47
CA GLY A 356 9.53 0.83 21.58
C GLY A 356 10.59 0.57 22.66
N ARG A 357 11.88 0.67 22.30
CA ARG A 357 13.01 0.46 23.22
C ARG A 357 13.53 1.76 23.86
N LEU A 358 13.29 2.92 23.23
CA LEU A 358 13.69 4.21 23.84
C LEU A 358 12.75 4.64 24.97
N GLU A 359 11.49 4.19 24.97
CA GLU A 359 10.60 4.42 26.11
C GLU A 359 11.02 3.65 27.37
N GLU A 360 11.68 2.50 27.23
CA GLU A 360 12.27 1.73 28.33
C GLU A 360 13.26 2.60 29.13
N ASN A 361 13.95 3.53 28.46
CA ASN A 361 14.90 4.47 29.06
C ASN A 361 14.29 5.82 29.45
N ARG A 362 13.06 6.16 29.01
CA ARG A 362 12.41 7.44 29.38
C ARG A 362 11.98 7.49 30.84
N GLY A 363 11.72 6.33 31.46
CA GLY A 363 11.49 6.23 32.91
C GLY A 363 12.73 6.61 33.75
N CYS A 364 13.94 6.38 33.23
CA CYS A 364 15.20 6.77 33.89
C CYS A 364 15.68 8.18 33.51
N LEU A 365 15.32 8.69 32.33
CA LEU A 365 15.74 10.02 31.88
C LEU A 365 14.89 11.16 32.46
N TRP A 366 13.59 10.94 32.73
CA TRP A 366 12.75 12.01 33.30
C TRP A 366 12.95 12.22 34.81
N SER A 367 13.48 11.23 35.54
CA SER A 367 13.81 11.39 36.96
C SER A 367 15.09 12.20 37.21
N SER A 368 15.98 12.34 36.21
CA SER A 368 17.20 13.14 36.34
C SER A 368 17.02 14.63 35.97
N TRP A 369 15.92 14.98 35.30
CA TRP A 369 15.62 16.36 34.88
C TRP A 369 14.59 17.10 35.74
N SER A 370 14.02 16.46 36.78
CA SER A 370 13.10 17.12 37.74
C SER A 370 13.73 17.43 39.10
N LEU A 371 15.06 17.33 39.22
CA LEU A 371 15.82 17.69 40.44
C LEU A 371 16.95 18.69 40.17
N ARG A 372 16.74 19.65 39.25
CA ARG A 372 17.48 20.92 39.24
C ARG A 372 16.55 22.09 38.95
#